data_AF-A0A1H5WAF2-F1
#
_entry.id   AF-A0A1H5WAF2-F1
#
_cell.length_a   1.000
_cell.length_b   1.000
_cell.length_c   1.000
_cell.angle_alpha   90.00
_cell.angle_beta   90.00
_cell.angle_gamma   90.00
#
_symmetry.space_group_name_H-M   'P 1'
#
loop_
_entity.id
_entity.type
_entity.pdbx_description
1 polymer ?
#
loop_
_entity_poly.entity_id
_entity_poly.type
_entity_poly.pdbx_seq_one_letter_code
_entity_poly.pdbx_strand_id
1 'polypeptide(L)'
;MDLRFPERPEMFGALHFSYIALTVFFSSIAIYHIKNKSEKYLLKLLHYIGLFMIISEIIKQLFCYFYIYGKEPNLTYFPWQLCSMAMYFAFLVPYLKGKMQDAVLVYLSTFSFLGGIMAIILPKNMLLSEVFFTTHSFIYHILIIITSFIAMIILKGRNLPIFRHALILFLITAVIAEIVNVLGKVLIGDPSREPNMFYISPFYPTKQAILSDIARIFGIIPEVILYLLLIVLIAYMIFIIESKTIWKKSAPIPSPLVQSRAYVINFQRGRSIIAFIACVIVFIFCSYAVICGLLDDPTELQPERRGALFHLFTVNANVFSALGAIMMVPYAVEGIRKKHFTYPKWIQVVQYSGAICTTLTMIFVLFLIFPVAGSFVAFGGIYVWLHLVCPIMSLILLFSVDSSIEITKKDALIAVSPFCFYAIVYFIQVVVMGEANGGWRDIYRLVAYLPPYVSAPIMLAFALGIAFVIRFFYNRLSKRRQQALRQMWDDSLSPVEIRIEMYGLGHFNGKNSDINNVIIPIDIIRDLSYKYSIEMTDLLKAYNKGLVDGLEEKNL
;
A
#
# COMPACT_ATOMS: atom_id res chain seq x y z
N MET A 1 -14.21 -41.37 -6.45
CA MET A 1 -14.94 -40.33 -5.67
C MET A 1 -14.40 -39.00 -6.18
N ASP A 2 -15.19 -38.25 -6.95
CA ASP A 2 -14.72 -37.01 -7.56
C ASP A 2 -14.59 -35.90 -6.52
N LEU A 3 -13.34 -35.56 -6.17
CA LEU A 3 -13.02 -34.48 -5.25
C LEU A 3 -12.91 -33.15 -6.00
N ARG A 4 -13.97 -32.85 -6.76
CA ARG A 4 -14.15 -31.65 -7.58
C ARG A 4 -15.45 -30.94 -7.20
N PHE A 5 -15.41 -29.61 -7.17
CA PHE A 5 -16.60 -28.78 -7.19
C PHE A 5 -17.30 -28.94 -8.56
N PRO A 6 -18.65 -28.86 -8.64
CA PRO A 6 -19.37 -28.96 -9.91
C PRO A 6 -18.94 -27.91 -10.93
N GLU A 7 -18.62 -26.71 -10.45
CA GLU A 7 -18.10 -25.59 -11.21
C GLU A 7 -16.89 -24.99 -10.48
N ARG A 8 -16.06 -24.21 -11.19
CA ARG A 8 -14.92 -23.53 -10.59
C ARG A 8 -15.41 -22.46 -9.60
N PRO A 9 -15.01 -22.47 -8.31
CA PRO A 9 -15.49 -21.49 -7.36
C PRO A 9 -15.20 -20.03 -7.75
N GLU A 10 -16.19 -19.16 -7.65
CA GLU A 10 -16.04 -17.75 -8.03
C GLU A 10 -15.18 -16.95 -7.04
N MET A 11 -14.40 -16.00 -7.58
CA MET A 11 -13.76 -14.98 -6.76
C MET A 11 -14.83 -14.11 -6.08
N PHE A 12 -14.74 -14.01 -4.77
CA PHE A 12 -15.74 -13.38 -3.89
C PHE A 12 -17.08 -14.14 -3.79
N GLY A 13 -17.22 -15.34 -4.36
CA GLY A 13 -18.35 -16.22 -4.06
C GLY A 13 -18.41 -16.62 -2.58
N ALA A 14 -19.53 -17.21 -2.13
CA ALA A 14 -19.73 -17.61 -0.73
C ALA A 14 -18.60 -18.50 -0.17
N LEU A 15 -18.05 -19.41 -0.99
CA LEU A 15 -16.90 -20.24 -0.61
C LEU A 15 -15.65 -19.38 -0.35
N HIS A 16 -15.40 -18.35 -1.16
CA HIS A 16 -14.27 -17.43 -0.95
C HIS A 16 -14.40 -16.69 0.39
N PHE A 17 -15.58 -16.14 0.69
CA PHE A 17 -15.81 -15.49 1.99
C PHE A 17 -15.67 -16.44 3.17
N SER A 18 -16.09 -17.71 3.04
CA SER A 18 -15.87 -18.69 4.10
C SER A 18 -14.37 -18.94 4.36
N TYR A 19 -13.54 -19.05 3.32
CA TYR A 19 -12.09 -19.14 3.48
C TYR A 19 -11.46 -17.86 4.05
N ILE A 20 -11.95 -16.66 3.71
CA ILE A 20 -11.51 -15.40 4.34
C ILE A 20 -11.84 -15.43 5.84
N ALA A 21 -13.08 -15.80 6.21
CA ALA A 21 -13.52 -15.86 7.61
C ALA A 21 -12.70 -16.88 8.42
N LEU A 22 -12.47 -18.08 7.87
CA LEU A 22 -11.58 -19.09 8.46
C LEU A 22 -10.14 -18.58 8.60
N THR A 23 -9.64 -17.83 7.61
CA THR A 23 -8.30 -17.24 7.65
C THR A 23 -8.15 -16.24 8.79
N VAL A 24 -9.12 -15.35 8.97
CA VAL A 24 -9.14 -14.39 10.09
C VAL A 24 -9.27 -15.13 11.43
N PHE A 25 -10.17 -16.13 11.51
CA PHE A 25 -10.43 -16.90 12.73
C PHE A 25 -9.20 -17.69 13.21
N PHE A 26 -8.64 -18.56 12.37
CA PHE A 26 -7.50 -19.40 12.74
C PHE A 26 -6.24 -18.57 13.00
N SER A 27 -5.98 -17.54 12.19
CA SER A 27 -4.84 -16.63 12.44
C SER A 27 -4.98 -15.93 13.78
N SER A 28 -6.17 -15.40 14.11
CA SER A 28 -6.42 -14.71 15.38
C SER A 28 -6.23 -15.61 16.59
N ILE A 29 -6.72 -16.86 16.52
CA ILE A 29 -6.55 -17.87 17.58
C ILE A 29 -5.06 -18.23 17.75
N ALA A 30 -4.36 -18.52 16.65
CA ALA A 30 -2.93 -18.80 16.69
C ALA A 30 -2.14 -17.65 17.35
N ILE A 31 -2.35 -16.41 16.88
CA ILE A 31 -1.74 -15.20 17.44
C ILE A 31 -2.06 -15.06 18.94
N TYR A 32 -3.30 -15.32 19.36
CA TYR A 32 -3.72 -15.24 20.75
C TYR A 32 -2.93 -16.19 21.67
N HIS A 33 -2.64 -17.42 21.22
CA HIS A 33 -1.88 -18.41 22.01
C HIS A 33 -0.36 -18.20 21.97
N ILE A 34 0.19 -17.62 20.89
CA ILE A 34 1.66 -17.50 20.69
C ILE A 34 2.25 -16.14 21.11
N LYS A 35 1.44 -15.07 21.18
CA LYS A 35 1.87 -13.68 21.49
C LYS A 35 2.74 -13.49 22.75
N ASN A 36 2.63 -14.39 23.73
CA ASN A 36 3.34 -14.34 25.02
C ASN A 36 4.41 -15.45 25.16
N LYS A 37 4.77 -16.17 24.08
CA LYS A 37 5.77 -17.24 24.13
C LYS A 37 7.19 -16.68 23.91
N SER A 38 8.20 -17.40 24.41
CA SER A 38 9.60 -16.98 24.29
C SER A 38 10.14 -17.13 22.86
N GLU A 39 11.13 -16.32 22.49
CA GLU A 39 11.74 -16.35 21.16
C GLU A 39 12.22 -17.75 20.75
N LYS A 40 12.86 -18.50 21.68
CA LYS A 40 13.31 -19.88 21.44
C LYS A 40 12.16 -20.84 21.09
N TYR A 41 10.97 -20.65 21.67
CA TYR A 41 9.78 -21.41 21.31
C TYR A 41 9.24 -20.97 19.94
N LEU A 42 9.18 -19.66 19.68
CA LEU A 42 8.67 -19.10 18.43
C LEU A 42 9.52 -19.48 17.21
N LEU A 43 10.86 -19.46 17.33
CA LEU A 43 11.77 -19.95 16.29
C LEU A 43 11.57 -21.46 16.05
N LYS A 44 11.41 -22.27 17.11
CA LYS A 44 11.13 -23.71 16.96
C LYS A 44 9.75 -23.97 16.33
N LEU A 45 8.77 -23.09 16.56
CA LEU A 45 7.46 -23.15 15.93
C LEU A 45 7.52 -22.80 14.44
N LEU A 46 8.27 -21.75 14.06
CA LEU A 46 8.53 -21.43 12.64
C LEU A 46 9.14 -22.64 11.91
N HIS A 47 10.11 -23.31 12.52
CA HIS A 47 10.74 -24.51 11.95
C HIS A 47 9.73 -25.59 11.59
N TYR A 48 8.86 -25.98 12.53
CA TYR A 48 7.88 -27.04 12.32
C TYR A 48 6.77 -26.64 11.35
N ILE A 49 6.36 -25.36 11.33
CA ILE A 49 5.40 -24.86 10.33
C ILE A 49 6.05 -24.89 8.93
N GLY A 50 7.30 -24.42 8.79
CA GLY A 50 8.05 -24.48 7.53
C GLY A 50 8.24 -25.92 7.03
N LEU A 51 8.59 -26.85 7.93
CA LEU A 51 8.69 -28.29 7.61
C LEU A 51 7.34 -28.88 7.17
N PHE A 52 6.24 -28.57 7.86
CA PHE A 52 4.91 -29.00 7.47
C PHE A 52 4.51 -28.43 6.10
N MET A 53 4.80 -27.14 5.85
CA MET A 53 4.56 -26.51 4.55
C MET A 53 5.35 -27.21 3.44
N ILE A 54 6.65 -27.49 3.64
CA ILE A 54 7.50 -28.25 2.70
C ILE A 54 6.91 -29.65 2.43
N ILE A 55 6.49 -30.39 3.47
CA ILE A 55 5.90 -31.73 3.31
C ILE A 55 4.57 -31.66 2.54
N SER A 56 3.69 -30.71 2.87
CA SER A 56 2.41 -30.53 2.17
C SER A 56 2.59 -30.07 0.72
N GLU A 57 3.62 -29.27 0.44
CA GLU A 57 4.01 -28.87 -0.91
C GLU A 57 4.55 -30.05 -1.71
N ILE A 58 5.39 -30.91 -1.13
CA ILE A 58 5.84 -32.17 -1.76
C ILE A 58 4.63 -33.07 -2.09
N ILE A 59 3.69 -33.23 -1.15
CA ILE A 59 2.44 -33.99 -1.40
C ILE A 59 1.66 -33.39 -2.58
N LYS A 60 1.56 -32.05 -2.67
CA LYS A 60 0.93 -31.36 -3.81
C LYS A 60 1.67 -31.64 -5.12
N GLN A 61 3.00 -31.57 -5.16
CA GLN A 61 3.78 -31.86 -6.38
C GLN A 61 3.63 -33.32 -6.83
N LEU A 62 3.64 -34.27 -5.89
CA LEU A 62 3.38 -35.68 -6.19
C LEU A 62 1.96 -35.90 -6.71
N PHE A 63 0.97 -35.17 -6.16
CA PHE A 63 -0.42 -35.21 -6.65
C PHE A 63 -0.53 -34.64 -8.08
N CYS A 64 0.10 -33.50 -8.37
CA CYS A 64 0.22 -32.97 -9.75
C CYS A 64 0.78 -34.02 -10.70
N TYR A 65 1.95 -34.58 -10.38
CA TYR A 65 2.67 -35.51 -11.24
C TYR A 65 1.86 -36.79 -11.52
N PHE A 66 1.36 -37.46 -10.48
CA PHE A 66 0.70 -38.76 -10.65
C PHE A 66 -0.76 -38.68 -11.14
N TYR A 67 -1.52 -37.64 -10.77
CA TYR A 67 -2.98 -37.58 -11.00
C TYR A 67 -3.45 -36.47 -11.94
N ILE A 68 -2.65 -35.42 -12.17
CA ILE A 68 -3.04 -34.31 -13.08
C ILE A 68 -2.28 -34.39 -14.41
N TYR A 69 -0.99 -34.73 -14.38
CA TYR A 69 -0.11 -34.72 -15.56
C TYR A 69 0.31 -36.11 -16.05
N GLY A 70 -0.31 -37.20 -15.57
CA GLY A 70 -0.09 -38.54 -16.12
C GLY A 70 1.35 -39.08 -16.02
N LYS A 71 2.15 -38.55 -15.07
CA LYS A 71 3.61 -38.74 -14.90
C LYS A 71 4.49 -37.95 -15.87
N GLU A 72 3.97 -36.91 -16.52
CA GLU A 72 4.81 -35.92 -17.22
C GLU A 72 5.34 -34.84 -16.27
N PRO A 73 6.58 -34.35 -16.48
CA PRO A 73 7.09 -33.16 -15.78
C PRO A 73 6.30 -31.90 -16.17
N ASN A 74 5.84 -31.15 -15.17
CA ASN A 74 5.24 -29.83 -15.34
C ASN A 74 5.83 -28.87 -14.29
N LEU A 75 6.35 -27.72 -14.69
CA LEU A 75 6.96 -26.72 -13.79
C LEU A 75 6.07 -25.50 -13.53
N THR A 76 4.86 -25.44 -14.09
CA THR A 76 3.89 -24.36 -13.83
C THR A 76 3.52 -24.25 -12.34
N TYR A 77 3.56 -25.37 -11.61
CA TYR A 77 3.36 -25.42 -10.15
C TYR A 77 4.64 -25.39 -9.30
N PHE A 78 5.84 -25.24 -9.89
CA PHE A 78 7.11 -25.31 -9.16
C PHE A 78 7.14 -24.35 -7.94
N PRO A 79 7.63 -24.76 -6.77
CA PRO A 79 7.45 -24.02 -5.51
C PRO A 79 8.42 -22.83 -5.33
N TRP A 80 8.63 -22.02 -6.36
CA TRP A 80 9.45 -20.80 -6.29
C TRP A 80 8.60 -19.53 -6.50
N GLN A 81 7.43 -19.48 -5.85
CA GLN A 81 6.58 -18.29 -5.80
C GLN A 81 6.90 -17.42 -4.57
N LEU A 82 6.51 -16.15 -4.59
CA LEU A 82 6.69 -15.22 -3.46
C LEU A 82 6.07 -15.76 -2.15
N CYS A 83 4.92 -16.43 -2.26
CA CYS A 83 4.26 -17.14 -1.17
C CYS A 83 4.98 -18.44 -0.77
N SER A 84 5.63 -19.15 -1.71
CA SER A 84 6.43 -20.34 -1.43
C SER A 84 7.66 -20.02 -0.57
N MET A 85 8.29 -18.85 -0.75
CA MET A 85 9.49 -18.47 0.01
C MET A 85 9.31 -18.53 1.53
N ALA A 86 8.08 -18.37 2.02
CA ALA A 86 7.76 -18.50 3.44
C ALA A 86 8.14 -19.86 4.04
N MET A 87 7.98 -20.98 3.31
CA MET A 87 8.28 -22.32 3.87
C MET A 87 9.78 -22.54 4.06
N TYR A 88 10.58 -22.17 3.06
CA TYR A 88 12.04 -22.28 3.13
C TYR A 88 12.59 -21.38 4.26
N PHE A 89 12.09 -20.14 4.34
CA PHE A 89 12.54 -19.18 5.34
C PHE A 89 12.09 -19.53 6.76
N ALA A 90 10.84 -19.98 6.97
CA ALA A 90 10.38 -20.45 8.28
C ALA A 90 11.12 -21.73 8.73
N PHE A 91 11.46 -22.63 7.81
CA PHE A 91 12.26 -23.81 8.10
C PHE A 91 13.71 -23.48 8.50
N LEU A 92 14.37 -22.55 7.78
CA LEU A 92 15.78 -22.23 7.94
C LEU A 92 16.09 -21.20 9.04
N VAL A 93 15.17 -20.31 9.39
CA VAL A 93 15.42 -19.20 10.35
C VAL A 93 15.96 -19.60 11.74
N PRO A 94 15.71 -20.78 12.35
CA PRO A 94 16.29 -21.13 13.65
C PRO A 94 17.81 -21.38 13.59
N TYR A 95 18.33 -21.74 12.41
CA TYR A 95 19.76 -22.05 12.20
C TYR A 95 20.58 -20.81 11.86
N LEU A 96 19.93 -19.76 11.36
CA LEU A 96 20.53 -18.46 11.05
C LEU A 96 20.84 -17.69 12.34
N LYS A 97 21.83 -16.78 12.29
CA LYS A 97 22.24 -15.93 13.42
C LYS A 97 22.44 -14.48 12.98
N GLY A 98 22.22 -13.54 13.92
CA GLY A 98 22.41 -12.10 13.70
C GLY A 98 21.66 -11.56 12.47
N LYS A 99 22.30 -10.63 11.75
CA LYS A 99 21.71 -9.88 10.61
C LYS A 99 21.02 -10.75 9.57
N MET A 100 21.48 -11.98 9.32
CA MET A 100 20.86 -12.90 8.36
C MET A 100 19.54 -13.49 8.89
N GLN A 101 19.48 -13.81 10.19
CA GLN A 101 18.23 -14.20 10.84
C GLN A 101 17.23 -13.03 10.87
N ASP A 102 17.72 -11.83 11.19
CA ASP A 102 16.93 -10.59 11.20
C ASP A 102 16.34 -10.27 9.81
N ALA A 103 17.15 -10.44 8.76
CA ALA A 103 16.72 -10.26 7.37
C ALA A 103 15.60 -11.25 6.97
N VAL A 104 15.74 -12.52 7.36
CA VAL A 104 14.74 -13.56 7.09
C VAL A 104 13.46 -13.34 7.92
N LEU A 105 13.57 -12.90 9.17
CA LEU A 105 12.41 -12.53 9.99
C LEU A 105 11.65 -11.32 9.40
N VAL A 106 12.35 -10.27 8.95
CA VAL A 106 11.71 -9.14 8.26
C VAL A 106 11.11 -9.57 6.92
N TYR A 107 11.75 -10.49 6.18
CA TYR A 107 11.15 -11.04 4.96
C TYR A 107 9.81 -11.73 5.26
N LEU A 108 9.78 -12.57 6.29
CA LEU A 108 8.57 -13.25 6.74
C LEU A 108 7.48 -12.25 7.18
N SER A 109 7.81 -11.22 7.94
CA SER A 109 6.80 -10.23 8.39
C SER A 109 6.30 -9.32 7.27
N THR A 110 7.10 -9.05 6.23
CA THR A 110 6.78 -8.07 5.18
C THR A 110 6.40 -8.71 3.84
N PHE A 111 7.37 -9.29 3.13
CA PHE A 111 7.20 -9.86 1.79
C PHE A 111 6.31 -11.11 1.79
N SER A 112 6.49 -12.03 2.75
CA SER A 112 5.62 -13.20 2.86
C SER A 112 4.21 -12.83 3.33
N PHE A 113 4.07 -11.91 4.30
CA PHE A 113 2.76 -11.41 4.73
C PHE A 113 1.98 -10.79 3.57
N LEU A 114 2.63 -9.94 2.77
CA LEU A 114 2.06 -9.35 1.56
C LEU A 114 1.59 -10.43 0.58
N GLY A 115 2.44 -11.42 0.29
CA GLY A 115 2.10 -12.54 -0.59
C GLY A 115 0.90 -13.34 -0.11
N GLY A 116 0.84 -13.67 1.19
CA GLY A 116 -0.28 -14.38 1.81
C GLY A 116 -1.58 -13.57 1.76
N ILE A 117 -1.56 -12.31 2.19
CA ILE A 117 -2.75 -11.45 2.21
C ILE A 117 -3.27 -11.15 0.80
N MET A 118 -2.40 -10.81 -0.16
CA MET A 118 -2.86 -10.50 -1.52
C MET A 118 -3.48 -11.69 -2.23
N ALA A 119 -2.95 -12.90 -2.01
CA ALA A 119 -3.53 -14.11 -2.58
C ALA A 119 -4.85 -14.51 -1.87
N ILE A 120 -4.99 -14.25 -0.57
CA ILE A 120 -6.28 -14.38 0.14
C ILE A 120 -7.32 -13.34 -0.33
N ILE A 121 -6.92 -12.15 -0.78
CA ILE A 121 -7.87 -11.14 -1.31
C ILE A 121 -8.21 -11.41 -2.79
N LEU A 122 -7.24 -11.83 -3.61
CA LEU A 122 -7.37 -12.04 -5.06
C LEU A 122 -7.00 -13.49 -5.45
N PRO A 123 -7.74 -14.52 -4.99
CA PRO A 123 -7.39 -15.94 -5.11
C PRO A 123 -7.57 -16.55 -6.52
N LYS A 124 -7.35 -15.78 -7.59
CA LYS A 124 -7.65 -16.18 -8.99
C LYS A 124 -7.03 -17.53 -9.37
N ASN A 125 -5.82 -17.79 -8.87
CA ASN A 125 -5.05 -19.01 -9.14
C ASN A 125 -5.15 -20.05 -8.01
N MET A 126 -5.92 -19.78 -6.95
CA MET A 126 -6.16 -20.69 -5.82
C MET A 126 -7.55 -21.35 -5.92
N LEU A 127 -8.57 -20.61 -6.39
CA LEU A 127 -9.89 -21.17 -6.65
C LEU A 127 -9.85 -22.01 -7.93
N LEU A 128 -9.60 -23.30 -7.77
CA LEU A 128 -9.61 -24.33 -8.81
C LEU A 128 -10.79 -25.29 -8.57
N SER A 129 -11.23 -25.99 -9.61
CA SER A 129 -12.35 -26.94 -9.51
C SER A 129 -12.03 -28.12 -8.59
N GLU A 130 -10.76 -28.50 -8.49
CA GLU A 130 -10.26 -29.51 -7.55
C GLU A 130 -10.31 -29.01 -6.10
N VAL A 131 -11.08 -29.70 -5.26
CA VAL A 131 -11.26 -29.37 -3.83
C VAL A 131 -9.94 -29.41 -3.07
N PHE A 132 -9.06 -30.36 -3.44
CA PHE A 132 -7.73 -30.53 -2.84
C PHE A 132 -6.85 -29.29 -3.05
N PHE A 133 -6.68 -28.82 -4.28
CA PHE A 133 -5.81 -27.66 -4.57
C PHE A 133 -6.35 -26.40 -3.91
N THR A 134 -7.66 -26.12 -4.02
CA THR A 134 -8.29 -24.96 -3.38
C THR A 134 -8.08 -24.99 -1.87
N THR A 135 -8.43 -26.09 -1.21
CA THR A 135 -8.30 -26.22 0.26
C THR A 135 -6.83 -26.16 0.71
N HIS A 136 -5.92 -26.83 0.00
CA HIS A 136 -4.49 -26.78 0.27
C HIS A 136 -3.95 -25.34 0.17
N SER A 137 -4.27 -24.61 -0.90
CA SER A 137 -3.80 -23.24 -1.11
C SER A 137 -4.25 -22.29 0.00
N PHE A 138 -5.52 -22.37 0.42
CA PHE A 138 -6.00 -21.56 1.54
C PHE A 138 -5.33 -21.93 2.87
N ILE A 139 -5.19 -23.21 3.20
CA ILE A 139 -4.46 -23.66 4.41
C ILE A 139 -3.00 -23.17 4.38
N TYR A 140 -2.32 -23.30 3.24
CA TYR A 140 -0.94 -22.85 3.06
C TYR A 140 -0.81 -21.35 3.32
N HIS A 141 -1.76 -20.53 2.85
CA HIS A 141 -1.74 -19.08 3.06
C HIS A 141 -2.12 -18.64 4.49
N ILE A 142 -2.97 -19.41 5.18
CA ILE A 142 -3.18 -19.25 6.64
C ILE A 142 -1.84 -19.48 7.39
N LEU A 143 -1.08 -20.50 7.01
CA LEU A 143 0.25 -20.75 7.61
C LEU A 143 1.27 -19.66 7.28
N ILE A 144 1.26 -19.09 6.06
CA ILE A 144 2.08 -17.90 5.74
C ILE A 144 1.74 -16.75 6.69
N ILE A 145 0.46 -16.43 6.86
CA ILE A 145 0.02 -15.33 7.73
C ILE A 145 0.46 -15.58 9.18
N ILE A 146 0.31 -16.81 9.69
CA ILE A 146 0.75 -17.18 11.03
C ILE A 146 2.28 -17.07 11.19
N THR A 147 3.08 -17.56 10.23
CA THR A 147 4.56 -17.41 10.28
C THR A 147 4.99 -15.95 10.22
N SER A 148 4.29 -15.12 9.43
CA SER A 148 4.51 -13.67 9.36
C SER A 148 4.30 -13.01 10.74
N PHE A 149 3.17 -13.29 11.40
CA PHE A 149 2.89 -12.76 12.73
C PHE A 149 3.86 -13.30 13.81
N ILE A 150 4.33 -14.55 13.70
CA ILE A 150 5.38 -15.06 14.59
C ILE A 150 6.67 -14.26 14.41
N ALA A 151 7.08 -13.97 13.17
CA ALA A 151 8.24 -13.14 12.91
C ALA A 151 8.07 -11.72 13.46
N MET A 152 6.91 -11.08 13.27
CA MET A 152 6.57 -9.79 13.92
C MET A 152 6.66 -9.83 15.46
N ILE A 153 6.41 -10.97 16.09
CA ILE A 153 6.52 -11.12 17.55
C ILE A 153 7.99 -11.24 17.96
N ILE A 154 8.79 -12.05 17.26
CA ILE A 154 10.24 -12.21 17.52
C ILE A 154 10.97 -10.86 17.37
N LEU A 155 10.67 -10.11 16.30
CA LEU A 155 11.30 -8.82 16.02
C LEU A 155 11.05 -7.75 17.09
N LYS A 156 10.11 -7.95 18.05
CA LYS A 156 9.86 -6.99 19.15
C LYS A 156 10.98 -6.86 20.16
N GLY A 157 11.82 -7.89 20.31
CA GLY A 157 12.93 -7.92 21.27
C GLY A 157 14.28 -7.47 20.70
N ARG A 158 14.36 -7.07 19.43
CA ARG A 158 15.63 -6.88 18.70
C ARG A 158 15.90 -5.41 18.38
N ASN A 159 17.17 -5.06 18.17
CA ASN A 159 17.57 -3.72 17.71
C ASN A 159 17.64 -3.66 16.17
N LEU A 160 17.07 -2.59 15.60
CA LEU A 160 16.87 -2.29 14.17
C LEU A 160 17.35 -3.33 13.12
N PRO A 161 16.47 -4.26 12.68
CA PRO A 161 16.74 -5.04 11.47
C PRO A 161 16.64 -4.10 10.26
N ILE A 162 17.77 -3.83 9.59
CA ILE A 162 17.77 -2.92 8.45
C ILE A 162 17.07 -3.60 7.27
N PHE A 163 15.89 -3.10 6.87
CA PHE A 163 15.05 -3.59 5.77
C PHE A 163 15.84 -3.88 4.48
N ARG A 164 16.92 -3.13 4.22
CA ARG A 164 17.91 -3.37 3.15
C ARG A 164 18.33 -4.85 3.01
N HIS A 165 18.51 -5.59 4.11
CA HIS A 165 18.90 -7.00 4.02
C HIS A 165 17.74 -7.90 3.55
N ALA A 166 16.51 -7.67 4.02
CA ALA A 166 15.32 -8.37 3.53
C ALA A 166 15.04 -8.03 2.05
N LEU A 167 15.26 -6.76 1.65
CA LEU A 167 15.22 -6.33 0.25
C LEU A 167 16.28 -7.04 -0.61
N ILE A 168 17.51 -7.20 -0.12
CA ILE A 168 18.55 -7.98 -0.82
C ILE A 168 18.12 -9.44 -0.99
N LEU A 169 17.54 -10.07 0.06
CA LEU A 169 16.97 -11.42 -0.06
C LEU A 169 15.85 -11.49 -1.11
N PHE A 170 14.95 -10.50 -1.14
CA PHE A 170 13.88 -10.40 -2.15
C PHE A 170 14.43 -10.31 -3.57
N LEU A 171 15.41 -9.43 -3.80
CA LEU A 171 16.05 -9.30 -5.12
C LEU A 171 16.77 -10.58 -5.53
N ILE A 172 17.44 -11.28 -4.61
CA ILE A 172 18.04 -12.60 -4.88
C ILE A 172 16.97 -13.63 -5.25
N THR A 173 15.86 -13.72 -4.49
CA THR A 173 14.79 -14.69 -4.79
C THR A 173 14.08 -14.41 -6.11
N ALA A 174 13.93 -13.13 -6.48
CA ALA A 174 13.37 -12.72 -7.76
C ALA A 174 14.33 -13.00 -8.94
N VAL A 175 15.63 -12.77 -8.78
CA VAL A 175 16.64 -13.15 -9.80
C VAL A 175 16.65 -14.68 -10.02
N ILE A 176 16.55 -15.47 -8.95
CA ILE A 176 16.44 -16.94 -9.07
C ILE A 176 15.11 -17.33 -9.73
N ALA A 177 14.00 -16.67 -9.40
CA ALA A 177 12.71 -16.90 -10.06
C ALA A 177 12.81 -16.68 -11.58
N GLU A 178 13.51 -15.61 -11.99
CA GLU A 178 13.72 -15.30 -13.41
C GLU A 178 14.65 -16.29 -14.12
N ILE A 179 15.72 -16.74 -13.45
CA ILE A 179 16.56 -17.83 -13.97
C ILE A 179 15.73 -19.12 -14.15
N VAL A 180 14.82 -19.43 -13.24
CA VAL A 180 13.90 -20.58 -13.38
C VAL A 180 12.91 -20.39 -14.54
N ASN A 181 12.41 -19.17 -14.78
CA ASN A 181 11.56 -18.86 -15.94
C ASN A 181 12.31 -19.10 -17.27
N VAL A 182 13.51 -18.54 -17.41
CA VAL A 182 14.33 -18.65 -18.62
C VAL A 182 14.80 -20.09 -18.86
N LEU A 183 15.32 -20.77 -17.84
CA LEU A 183 15.73 -22.17 -17.98
C LEU A 183 14.54 -23.10 -18.24
N GLY A 184 13.40 -22.87 -17.59
CA GLY A 184 12.16 -23.60 -17.86
C GLY A 184 11.70 -23.47 -19.31
N LYS A 185 11.78 -22.25 -19.88
CA LYS A 185 11.46 -22.02 -21.30
C LYS A 185 12.38 -22.82 -22.23
N VAL A 186 13.69 -22.78 -21.99
CA VAL A 186 14.70 -23.46 -22.82
C VAL A 186 14.63 -24.98 -22.70
N LEU A 187 14.34 -25.53 -21.51
CA LEU A 187 14.36 -26.96 -21.24
C LEU A 187 13.04 -27.68 -21.56
N ILE A 188 11.90 -26.98 -21.52
CA ILE A 188 10.57 -27.58 -21.73
C ILE A 188 9.99 -27.24 -23.10
N GLY A 189 10.15 -25.99 -23.58
CA GLY A 189 9.63 -25.53 -24.88
C GLY A 189 8.10 -25.47 -25.03
N ASP A 190 7.35 -26.07 -24.11
CA ASP A 190 5.88 -26.19 -24.10
C ASP A 190 5.22 -25.16 -23.16
N PRO A 191 4.48 -24.17 -23.70
CA PRO A 191 3.78 -23.14 -22.91
C PRO A 191 2.78 -23.65 -21.87
N SER A 192 2.31 -24.90 -21.97
CA SER A 192 1.40 -25.50 -20.99
C SER A 192 2.10 -26.10 -19.76
N ARG A 193 3.43 -26.27 -19.83
CA ARG A 193 4.27 -26.90 -18.78
C ARG A 193 5.38 -25.99 -18.25
N GLU A 194 5.56 -24.82 -18.85
CA GLU A 194 6.52 -23.79 -18.44
C GLU A 194 6.24 -23.22 -17.03
N PRO A 195 7.29 -22.86 -16.27
CA PRO A 195 7.15 -22.14 -15.00
C PRO A 195 6.80 -20.65 -15.23
N ASN A 196 6.12 -20.06 -14.25
CA ASN A 196 5.97 -18.60 -14.11
C ASN A 196 6.26 -18.16 -12.66
N MET A 197 7.51 -18.32 -12.24
CA MET A 197 7.95 -18.05 -10.88
C MET A 197 7.90 -16.54 -10.59
N PHE A 198 7.43 -16.20 -9.39
CA PHE A 198 7.06 -14.84 -8.97
C PHE A 198 6.02 -14.14 -9.87
N TYR A 199 5.45 -14.81 -10.88
CA TYR A 199 4.68 -14.20 -11.98
C TYR A 199 5.47 -13.20 -12.85
N ILE A 200 6.81 -13.31 -12.94
CA ILE A 200 7.68 -12.34 -13.64
C ILE A 200 8.27 -12.82 -14.98
N SER A 201 7.74 -13.88 -15.59
CA SER A 201 8.21 -14.40 -16.89
C SER A 201 8.46 -13.30 -17.94
N PRO A 202 9.61 -13.29 -18.63
CA PRO A 202 9.93 -12.27 -19.64
C PRO A 202 9.23 -12.55 -20.98
N PHE A 203 8.63 -13.73 -21.14
CA PHE A 203 8.09 -14.23 -22.40
C PHE A 203 6.60 -13.93 -22.61
N TYR A 204 5.88 -13.59 -21.54
CA TYR A 204 4.44 -13.28 -21.57
C TYR A 204 4.04 -12.43 -20.37
N PRO A 205 3.04 -11.54 -20.51
CA PRO A 205 2.66 -10.61 -19.45
C PRO A 205 2.14 -11.31 -18.18
N THR A 206 2.16 -10.59 -17.06
CA THR A 206 1.59 -11.10 -15.80
C THR A 206 0.08 -11.31 -15.93
N LYS A 207 -0.51 -12.09 -15.02
CA LYS A 207 -1.97 -12.35 -14.99
C LYS A 207 -2.73 -11.33 -14.12
N GLN A 208 -2.06 -10.22 -13.75
CA GLN A 208 -2.55 -9.17 -12.88
C GLN A 208 -3.05 -7.99 -13.72
N ALA A 209 -4.34 -7.67 -13.66
CA ALA A 209 -5.12 -6.98 -14.70
C ALA A 209 -4.84 -5.47 -14.98
N ILE A 210 -3.67 -4.97 -14.58
CA ILE A 210 -3.19 -3.58 -14.78
C ILE A 210 -1.76 -3.67 -15.32
N LEU A 211 -0.97 -4.55 -14.70
CA LEU A 211 0.33 -4.94 -15.20
C LEU A 211 0.20 -5.57 -16.60
N SER A 212 -0.82 -6.39 -16.82
CA SER A 212 -1.08 -7.05 -18.12
C SER A 212 -1.27 -6.10 -19.30
N ASP A 213 -1.79 -4.89 -19.09
CA ASP A 213 -2.02 -3.92 -20.16
C ASP A 213 -0.97 -2.79 -20.16
N ILE A 214 -0.28 -2.53 -19.04
CA ILE A 214 1.05 -1.88 -19.05
C ILE A 214 2.00 -2.66 -19.98
N ALA A 215 1.98 -4.00 -19.95
CA ALA A 215 2.79 -4.82 -20.85
C ALA A 215 2.38 -4.70 -22.32
N ARG A 216 1.09 -4.49 -22.62
CA ARG A 216 0.62 -4.23 -24.00
C ARG A 216 1.07 -2.87 -24.53
N ILE A 217 1.17 -1.86 -23.67
CA ILE A 217 1.49 -0.47 -24.06
C ILE A 217 3.01 -0.21 -24.04
N PHE A 218 3.73 -0.75 -23.05
CA PHE A 218 5.15 -0.44 -22.79
C PHE A 218 6.08 -1.67 -22.85
N GLY A 219 5.55 -2.89 -23.01
CA GLY A 219 6.31 -4.13 -23.00
C GLY A 219 6.47 -4.77 -21.61
N ILE A 220 6.87 -6.05 -21.61
CA ILE A 220 6.91 -6.90 -20.41
C ILE A 220 8.02 -6.47 -19.43
N ILE A 221 9.14 -5.92 -19.91
CA ILE A 221 10.25 -5.50 -19.03
C ILE A 221 9.84 -4.34 -18.10
N PRO A 222 9.22 -3.23 -18.58
CA PRO A 222 8.61 -2.23 -17.71
C PRO A 222 7.52 -2.77 -16.77
N GLU A 223 6.69 -3.71 -17.21
CA GLU A 223 5.69 -4.38 -16.35
C GLU A 223 6.37 -5.07 -15.14
N VAL A 224 7.35 -5.93 -15.41
CA VAL A 224 8.05 -6.71 -14.37
C VAL A 224 8.80 -5.79 -13.40
N ILE A 225 9.48 -4.76 -13.90
CA ILE A 225 10.16 -3.76 -13.05
C ILE A 225 9.15 -3.05 -12.13
N LEU A 226 8.01 -2.60 -12.66
CA LEU A 226 6.98 -1.95 -11.87
C LEU A 226 6.38 -2.90 -10.82
N TYR A 227 6.07 -4.14 -11.19
CA TYR A 227 5.54 -5.15 -10.27
C TYR A 227 6.47 -5.40 -9.07
N LEU A 228 7.77 -5.57 -9.32
CA LEU A 228 8.77 -5.75 -8.26
C LEU A 228 8.90 -4.52 -7.37
N LEU A 229 8.88 -3.30 -7.95
CA LEU A 229 8.90 -2.05 -7.18
C LEU A 229 7.67 -1.89 -6.27
N LEU A 230 6.49 -2.31 -6.73
CA LEU A 230 5.24 -2.27 -5.95
C LEU A 230 5.27 -3.26 -4.79
N ILE A 231 5.79 -4.48 -4.99
CA ILE A 231 6.03 -5.44 -3.91
C ILE A 231 6.96 -4.84 -2.85
N VAL A 232 8.09 -4.26 -3.28
CA VAL A 232 9.06 -3.61 -2.37
C VAL A 232 8.44 -2.44 -1.61
N LEU A 233 7.64 -1.60 -2.25
CA LEU A 233 6.94 -0.50 -1.61
C LEU A 233 6.00 -1.00 -0.51
N ILE A 234 5.11 -1.95 -0.82
CA ILE A 234 4.09 -2.38 0.14
C ILE A 234 4.74 -3.17 1.28
N ALA A 235 5.77 -3.99 1.00
CA ALA A 235 6.60 -4.61 2.03
C ALA A 235 7.29 -3.57 2.94
N TYR A 236 7.81 -2.47 2.37
CA TYR A 236 8.38 -1.37 3.15
C TYR A 236 7.33 -0.60 3.96
N MET A 237 6.11 -0.44 3.44
CA MET A 237 4.99 0.14 4.19
C MET A 237 4.60 -0.74 5.39
N ILE A 238 4.49 -2.05 5.19
CA ILE A 238 4.25 -3.03 6.26
C ILE A 238 5.37 -2.90 7.32
N PHE A 239 6.63 -2.89 6.90
CA PHE A 239 7.78 -2.66 7.78
C PHE A 239 7.67 -1.35 8.58
N ILE A 240 7.18 -0.26 7.97
CA ILE A 240 7.02 1.05 8.62
C ILE A 240 5.79 1.12 9.56
N ILE A 241 4.77 0.27 9.36
CA ILE A 241 3.61 0.13 10.25
C ILE A 241 3.98 -0.75 11.47
N GLU A 242 4.67 -1.87 11.21
CA GLU A 242 5.34 -2.67 12.23
C GLU A 242 6.30 -1.80 13.04
N SER A 243 7.14 -0.98 12.38
CA SER A 243 8.18 -0.22 13.06
C SER A 243 7.65 0.90 13.98
N LYS A 244 6.39 1.32 13.81
CA LYS A 244 5.71 2.25 14.73
C LYS A 244 4.95 1.54 15.86
N THR A 245 4.61 0.27 15.68
CA THR A 245 3.81 -0.53 16.62
C THR A 245 4.69 -1.33 17.58
N ILE A 246 5.81 -1.84 17.08
CA ILE A 246 6.76 -2.69 17.82
C ILE A 246 7.66 -1.86 18.76
N TRP A 247 8.21 -0.75 18.27
CA TRP A 247 9.44 -0.17 18.82
C TRP A 247 9.21 0.79 20.01
N LYS A 248 7.95 1.03 20.38
CA LYS A 248 7.54 1.85 21.52
C LYS A 248 7.89 1.28 22.91
N LYS A 249 8.63 0.17 22.98
CA LYS A 249 9.00 -0.50 24.24
C LYS A 249 10.47 -0.90 24.38
N SER A 250 11.30 -0.74 23.34
CA SER A 250 12.52 -1.55 23.20
C SER A 250 13.84 -0.78 23.09
N ALA A 251 13.83 0.56 23.13
CA ALA A 251 15.03 1.37 22.86
C ALA A 251 15.83 1.71 24.15
N PRO A 252 17.10 1.28 24.27
CA PRO A 252 18.08 1.92 25.14
C PRO A 252 18.58 3.21 24.48
N ILE A 253 18.98 4.19 25.29
CA ILE A 253 19.58 5.44 24.80
C ILE A 253 20.97 5.12 24.20
N PRO A 254 21.29 5.53 22.95
CA PRO A 254 22.64 5.37 22.38
C PRO A 254 23.69 6.20 23.12
N SER A 255 24.97 5.78 23.07
CA SER A 255 26.04 6.62 23.62
C SER A 255 26.32 7.85 22.73
N PRO A 256 26.61 9.04 23.29
CA PRO A 256 26.29 10.30 22.58
C PRO A 256 27.23 10.69 21.42
N LEU A 257 28.42 10.09 21.34
CA LEU A 257 29.60 10.81 20.81
C LEU A 257 29.85 10.74 19.29
N VAL A 258 29.22 9.83 18.52
CA VAL A 258 29.71 9.49 17.16
C VAL A 258 28.64 9.47 16.05
N GLN A 259 27.33 9.43 16.35
CA GLN A 259 26.30 9.48 15.30
C GLN A 259 26.10 10.91 14.75
N SER A 260 25.75 11.02 13.46
CA SER A 260 25.90 12.26 12.69
C SER A 260 25.04 13.43 13.20
N ARG A 261 25.70 14.54 13.53
CA ARG A 261 25.16 15.79 14.12
C ARG A 261 24.26 16.60 13.16
N ALA A 262 23.15 16.01 12.73
CA ALA A 262 22.14 16.63 11.85
C ALA A 262 20.77 15.93 12.03
N TYR A 263 20.39 15.67 13.28
CA TYR A 263 19.30 14.73 13.63
C TYR A 263 17.92 15.27 13.26
N VAL A 264 17.62 16.51 13.65
CA VAL A 264 16.35 17.18 13.35
C VAL A 264 16.17 17.33 11.84
N ILE A 265 17.28 17.67 11.17
CA ILE A 265 17.38 18.05 9.77
C ILE A 265 17.21 16.85 8.82
N ASN A 266 17.89 15.74 9.08
CA ASN A 266 17.86 14.58 8.19
C ASN A 266 16.52 13.82 8.24
N PHE A 267 15.79 13.88 9.36
CA PHE A 267 14.52 13.18 9.51
C PHE A 267 13.44 13.67 8.54
N GLN A 268 13.41 14.97 8.23
CA GLN A 268 12.44 15.57 7.32
C GLN A 268 12.62 15.13 5.85
N ARG A 269 13.87 14.96 5.39
CA ARG A 269 14.15 14.53 4.01
C ARG A 269 13.52 13.17 3.69
N GLY A 270 13.60 12.20 4.63
CA GLY A 270 13.03 10.86 4.44
C GLY A 270 11.49 10.87 4.31
N ARG A 271 10.81 11.76 5.05
CA ARG A 271 9.35 11.97 4.97
C ARG A 271 8.93 12.49 3.60
N SER A 272 9.70 13.45 3.08
CA SER A 272 9.50 14.06 1.77
C SER A 272 9.63 13.04 0.62
N ILE A 273 10.59 12.11 0.73
CA ILE A 273 10.75 10.99 -0.22
C ILE A 273 9.53 10.06 -0.17
N ILE A 274 9.04 9.68 1.02
CA ILE A 274 7.85 8.83 1.16
C ILE A 274 6.61 9.51 0.58
N ALA A 275 6.43 10.80 0.85
CA ALA A 275 5.33 11.59 0.29
C ALA A 275 5.41 11.64 -1.24
N PHE A 276 6.58 11.95 -1.81
CA PHE A 276 6.82 11.99 -3.25
C PHE A 276 6.45 10.66 -3.94
N ILE A 277 6.96 9.54 -3.42
CA ILE A 277 6.69 8.20 -3.99
C ILE A 277 5.21 7.87 -3.92
N ALA A 278 4.53 8.13 -2.79
CA ALA A 278 3.11 7.86 -2.65
C ALA A 278 2.25 8.74 -3.59
N CYS A 279 2.62 10.02 -3.78
CA CYS A 279 1.94 10.92 -4.72
C CYS A 279 2.09 10.44 -6.17
N VAL A 280 3.31 10.10 -6.59
CA VAL A 280 3.60 9.59 -7.94
C VAL A 280 2.82 8.29 -8.22
N ILE A 281 2.72 7.39 -7.25
CA ILE A 281 2.02 6.11 -7.44
C ILE A 281 0.50 6.29 -7.51
N VAL A 282 -0.12 7.11 -6.65
CA VAL A 282 -1.56 7.43 -6.78
C VAL A 282 -1.86 8.10 -8.11
N PHE A 283 -1.01 9.04 -8.56
CA PHE A 283 -1.16 9.68 -9.85
C PHE A 283 -1.09 8.67 -11.00
N ILE A 284 -0.02 7.88 -11.10
CA ILE A 284 0.15 6.87 -12.16
C ILE A 284 -1.02 5.87 -12.16
N PHE A 285 -1.43 5.37 -11.00
CA PHE A 285 -2.47 4.35 -10.90
C PHE A 285 -3.85 4.87 -11.29
N CYS A 286 -4.25 6.03 -10.77
CA CYS A 286 -5.51 6.65 -11.15
C CYS A 286 -5.52 7.05 -12.63
N SER A 287 -4.43 7.63 -13.14
CA SER A 287 -4.30 7.98 -14.56
C SER A 287 -4.37 6.75 -15.46
N TYR A 288 -3.67 5.66 -15.11
CA TYR A 288 -3.78 4.39 -15.83
C TYR A 288 -5.22 3.86 -15.85
N ALA A 289 -5.87 3.84 -14.68
CA ALA A 289 -7.22 3.30 -14.52
C ALA A 289 -8.26 4.08 -15.34
N VAL A 290 -8.03 5.39 -15.54
CA VAL A 290 -8.85 6.23 -16.43
C VAL A 290 -8.48 6.00 -17.89
N ILE A 291 -7.19 6.03 -18.24
CA ILE A 291 -6.72 5.88 -19.63
C ILE A 291 -7.17 4.54 -20.23
N CYS A 292 -7.04 3.43 -19.51
CA CYS A 292 -7.51 2.14 -20.03
C CYS A 292 -9.03 2.11 -20.18
N GLY A 293 -9.81 2.69 -19.27
CA GLY A 293 -11.26 2.82 -19.45
C GLY A 293 -11.68 3.71 -20.65
N LEU A 294 -10.78 4.57 -21.14
CA LEU A 294 -10.98 5.38 -22.35
C LEU A 294 -10.59 4.64 -23.64
N LEU A 295 -9.66 3.68 -23.55
CA LEU A 295 -9.16 2.86 -24.66
C LEU A 295 -9.95 1.55 -24.83
N ASP A 296 -10.45 0.98 -23.73
CA ASP A 296 -11.31 -0.21 -23.72
C ASP A 296 -12.63 0.06 -24.47
N ASP A 297 -13.10 -0.96 -25.21
CA ASP A 297 -14.36 -0.89 -25.92
C ASP A 297 -15.59 -1.15 -25.02
N PRO A 298 -16.75 -0.52 -25.32
CA PRO A 298 -18.02 -0.84 -24.67
C PRO A 298 -18.37 -2.34 -24.78
N THR A 299 -18.90 -2.91 -23.69
CA THR A 299 -19.48 -4.27 -23.69
C THR A 299 -20.89 -4.25 -23.10
N GLU A 300 -21.71 -5.26 -23.33
CA GLU A 300 -23.09 -5.31 -22.80
C GLU A 300 -23.17 -5.16 -21.27
N LEU A 301 -22.18 -5.71 -20.56
CA LEU A 301 -22.04 -5.63 -19.10
C LEU A 301 -21.33 -4.36 -18.62
N GLN A 302 -20.62 -3.65 -19.50
CA GLN A 302 -19.82 -2.46 -19.20
C GLN A 302 -19.87 -1.44 -20.38
N PRO A 303 -21.04 -0.88 -20.72
CA PRO A 303 -21.16 0.00 -21.89
C PRO A 303 -20.61 1.42 -21.66
N GLU A 304 -20.43 1.83 -20.40
CA GLU A 304 -19.88 3.13 -20.02
C GLU A 304 -18.33 3.15 -20.20
N ARG A 305 -17.91 3.28 -21.46
CA ARG A 305 -16.53 3.28 -21.95
C ARG A 305 -16.26 4.45 -22.89
N ARG A 306 -14.99 4.66 -23.27
CA ARG A 306 -14.56 5.82 -24.10
C ARG A 306 -15.09 7.13 -23.49
N GLY A 307 -15.63 8.07 -24.26
CA GLY A 307 -16.14 9.35 -23.73
C GLY A 307 -17.22 9.22 -22.62
N ALA A 308 -18.06 8.19 -22.67
CA ALA A 308 -19.11 7.95 -21.67
C ALA A 308 -18.57 7.49 -20.30
N LEU A 309 -17.28 7.13 -20.21
CA LEU A 309 -16.61 6.75 -18.96
C LEU A 309 -16.74 7.86 -17.89
N PHE A 310 -16.72 9.13 -18.29
CA PHE A 310 -16.86 10.28 -17.37
C PHE A 310 -18.28 10.47 -16.82
N HIS A 311 -19.28 9.72 -17.28
CA HIS A 311 -20.59 9.68 -16.63
C HIS A 311 -20.52 8.97 -15.26
N LEU A 312 -19.50 8.15 -15.01
CA LEU A 312 -19.31 7.42 -13.75
C LEU A 312 -18.70 8.31 -12.64
N PHE A 313 -19.36 8.40 -11.49
CA PHE A 313 -18.77 8.98 -10.27
C PHE A 313 -17.43 8.32 -9.92
N THR A 314 -17.37 7.00 -10.06
CA THR A 314 -16.17 6.16 -9.94
C THR A 314 -14.95 6.78 -10.61
N VAL A 315 -15.11 7.23 -11.86
CA VAL A 315 -14.01 7.68 -12.71
C VAL A 315 -13.62 9.09 -12.30
N ASN A 316 -14.61 9.97 -12.15
CA ASN A 316 -14.43 11.35 -11.68
C ASN A 316 -13.73 11.40 -10.31
N ALA A 317 -14.09 10.50 -9.39
CA ALA A 317 -13.45 10.37 -8.07
C ALA A 317 -11.96 9.98 -8.16
N ASN A 318 -11.61 9.04 -9.05
CA ASN A 318 -10.22 8.63 -9.25
C ASN A 318 -9.40 9.70 -9.96
N VAL A 319 -9.95 10.40 -10.97
CA VAL A 319 -9.34 11.60 -11.57
C VAL A 319 -9.08 12.67 -10.51
N PHE A 320 -10.05 12.95 -9.64
CA PHE A 320 -9.90 13.95 -8.58
C PHE A 320 -8.85 13.54 -7.53
N SER A 321 -8.72 12.24 -7.24
CA SER A 321 -7.62 11.71 -6.43
C SER A 321 -6.26 11.79 -7.14
N ALA A 322 -6.19 11.66 -8.47
CA ALA A 322 -4.96 11.87 -9.23
C ALA A 322 -4.50 13.33 -9.15
N LEU A 323 -5.46 14.26 -9.29
CA LEU A 323 -5.24 15.70 -9.15
C LEU A 323 -4.72 16.06 -7.75
N GLY A 324 -5.37 15.56 -6.69
CA GLY A 324 -4.89 15.76 -5.31
C GLY A 324 -3.45 15.27 -5.11
N ALA A 325 -3.10 14.12 -5.69
CA ALA A 325 -1.78 13.54 -5.57
C ALA A 325 -0.70 14.34 -6.34
N ILE A 326 -0.92 14.69 -7.61
CA ILE A 326 0.06 15.43 -8.42
C ILE A 326 0.30 16.84 -7.88
N MET A 327 -0.72 17.49 -7.32
CA MET A 327 -0.60 18.82 -6.70
C MET A 327 0.28 18.83 -5.44
N MET A 328 0.52 17.67 -4.81
CA MET A 328 1.44 17.53 -3.68
C MET A 328 2.89 17.26 -4.13
N VAL A 329 3.13 16.83 -5.37
CA VAL A 329 4.48 16.48 -5.87
C VAL A 329 5.48 17.63 -5.82
N PRO A 330 5.18 18.88 -6.24
CA PRO A 330 6.13 19.99 -6.15
C PRO A 330 6.61 20.25 -4.72
N TYR A 331 5.69 20.20 -3.75
CA TYR A 331 6.00 20.36 -2.33
C TYR A 331 6.79 19.17 -1.76
N ALA A 332 6.54 17.95 -2.26
CA ALA A 332 7.33 16.79 -1.89
C ALA A 332 8.78 16.90 -2.41
N VAL A 333 8.98 17.33 -3.66
CA VAL A 333 10.31 17.62 -4.23
C VAL A 333 11.01 18.72 -3.45
N GLU A 334 10.32 19.84 -3.15
CA GLU A 334 10.90 20.93 -2.37
C GLU A 334 11.24 20.50 -0.94
N GLY A 335 10.42 19.64 -0.32
CA GLY A 335 10.72 19.01 0.96
C GLY A 335 11.96 18.10 0.94
N ILE A 336 12.26 17.45 -0.19
CA ILE A 336 13.51 16.69 -0.37
C ILE A 336 14.72 17.66 -0.46
N ARG A 337 14.54 18.82 -1.12
CA ARG A 337 15.58 19.84 -1.32
C ARG A 337 15.86 20.65 -0.06
N LYS A 338 14.87 21.40 0.44
CA LYS A 338 14.95 22.30 1.61
C LYS A 338 14.76 21.59 2.96
N LYS A 339 14.58 20.26 2.97
CA LYS A 339 14.38 19.44 4.18
C LYS A 339 13.24 19.94 5.07
N HIS A 340 12.22 20.57 4.47
CA HIS A 340 11.01 21.06 5.14
C HIS A 340 9.83 20.76 4.23
N PHE A 341 9.06 19.73 4.58
CA PHE A 341 7.91 19.29 3.77
C PHE A 341 6.63 19.91 4.30
N THR A 342 6.21 21.02 3.67
CA THR A 342 4.94 21.69 3.95
C THR A 342 4.25 22.07 2.64
N TYR A 343 2.92 22.13 2.64
CA TYR A 343 2.09 22.44 1.49
C TYR A 343 0.81 23.18 1.94
N PRO A 344 0.19 24.01 1.08
CA PRO A 344 -1.03 24.74 1.43
C PRO A 344 -2.17 23.83 1.90
N LYS A 345 -2.89 24.27 2.94
CA LYS A 345 -4.03 23.54 3.51
C LYS A 345 -5.12 23.21 2.49
N TRP A 346 -5.35 24.04 1.49
CA TRP A 346 -6.38 23.76 0.48
C TRP A 346 -6.03 22.52 -0.37
N ILE A 347 -4.74 22.26 -0.64
CA ILE A 347 -4.29 21.02 -1.31
C ILE A 347 -4.53 19.80 -0.42
N GLN A 348 -4.31 19.93 0.91
CA GLN A 348 -4.69 18.88 1.86
C GLN A 348 -6.19 18.57 1.81
N VAL A 349 -7.05 19.56 1.60
CA VAL A 349 -8.51 19.38 1.45
C VAL A 349 -8.85 18.71 0.12
N VAL A 350 -8.18 19.05 -0.99
CA VAL A 350 -8.36 18.37 -2.29
C VAL A 350 -7.99 16.89 -2.21
N GLN A 351 -6.80 16.53 -1.70
CA GLN A 351 -6.39 15.13 -1.59
C GLN A 351 -7.30 14.33 -0.63
N TYR A 352 -7.71 14.94 0.49
CA TYR A 352 -8.67 14.33 1.42
C TYR A 352 -10.06 14.13 0.80
N SER A 353 -10.52 15.07 -0.03
CA SER A 353 -11.76 14.97 -0.79
C SER A 353 -11.70 13.85 -1.84
N GLY A 354 -10.60 13.75 -2.61
CA GLY A 354 -10.36 12.61 -3.51
C GLY A 354 -10.40 11.26 -2.78
N ALA A 355 -9.77 11.17 -1.61
CA ALA A 355 -9.81 9.97 -0.76
C ALA A 355 -11.24 9.66 -0.25
N ILE A 356 -12.08 10.66 0.06
CA ILE A 356 -13.49 10.44 0.41
C ILE A 356 -14.26 9.87 -0.79
N CYS A 357 -14.18 10.50 -1.96
CA CYS A 357 -14.93 10.10 -3.15
C CYS A 357 -14.55 8.69 -3.63
N THR A 358 -13.26 8.35 -3.61
CA THR A 358 -12.78 7.00 -3.93
C THR A 358 -13.17 5.96 -2.86
N THR A 359 -13.15 6.32 -1.57
CA THR A 359 -13.63 5.44 -0.48
C THR A 359 -15.14 5.20 -0.55
N LEU A 360 -15.95 6.21 -0.87
CA LEU A 360 -17.39 6.08 -1.10
C LEU A 360 -17.67 5.11 -2.26
N THR A 361 -16.91 5.24 -3.35
CA THR A 361 -16.97 4.32 -4.49
C THR A 361 -16.66 2.89 -4.05
N MET A 362 -15.54 2.67 -3.35
CA MET A 362 -15.12 1.35 -2.86
C MET A 362 -16.17 0.69 -1.94
N ILE A 363 -16.75 1.45 -1.02
CA ILE A 363 -17.80 0.97 -0.11
C ILE A 363 -19.08 0.63 -0.89
N PHE A 364 -19.53 1.51 -1.78
CA PHE A 364 -20.73 1.27 -2.60
C PHE A 364 -20.58 0.04 -3.50
N VAL A 365 -19.37 -0.18 -4.05
CA VAL A 365 -19.09 -1.37 -4.86
C VAL A 365 -19.08 -2.63 -3.98
N LEU A 366 -18.36 -2.64 -2.86
CA LEU A 366 -18.25 -3.81 -1.97
C LEU A 366 -19.59 -4.25 -1.35
N PHE A 367 -20.46 -3.29 -1.02
CA PHE A 367 -21.70 -3.57 -0.25
C PHE A 367 -22.99 -3.47 -1.06
N LEU A 368 -22.98 -2.94 -2.29
CA LEU A 368 -24.17 -2.92 -3.17
C LEU A 368 -23.90 -3.54 -4.55
N ILE A 369 -22.97 -3.01 -5.34
CA ILE A 369 -22.77 -3.50 -6.73
C ILE A 369 -22.32 -4.95 -6.74
N PHE A 370 -21.34 -5.32 -5.92
CA PHE A 370 -20.82 -6.69 -5.87
C PHE A 370 -21.89 -7.72 -5.44
N PRO A 371 -22.64 -7.54 -4.34
CA PRO A 371 -23.70 -8.49 -3.96
C PRO A 371 -24.88 -8.60 -4.95
N VAL A 372 -25.13 -7.57 -5.76
CA VAL A 372 -26.33 -7.47 -6.64
C VAL A 372 -26.03 -7.77 -8.11
N ALA A 373 -24.83 -7.43 -8.60
CA ALA A 373 -24.40 -7.58 -10.00
C ALA A 373 -23.16 -8.49 -10.18
N GLY A 374 -22.67 -9.09 -9.10
CA GLY A 374 -21.61 -10.09 -9.12
C GLY A 374 -20.19 -9.54 -9.25
N SER A 375 -19.23 -10.47 -9.17
CA SER A 375 -17.79 -10.17 -9.14
C SER A 375 -17.28 -9.53 -10.43
N PHE A 376 -17.84 -9.87 -11.59
CA PHE A 376 -17.40 -9.33 -12.89
C PHE A 376 -17.80 -7.87 -13.10
N VAL A 377 -19.00 -7.45 -12.70
CA VAL A 377 -19.41 -6.03 -12.82
C VAL A 377 -18.68 -5.18 -11.79
N ALA A 378 -18.48 -5.70 -10.57
CA ALA A 378 -17.78 -4.98 -9.51
C ALA A 378 -16.25 -4.89 -9.69
N PHE A 379 -15.60 -5.93 -10.21
CA PHE A 379 -14.13 -6.06 -10.20
C PHE A 379 -13.54 -6.60 -11.52
N GLY A 380 -14.32 -6.74 -12.59
CA GLY A 380 -13.84 -7.18 -13.89
C GLY A 380 -13.05 -6.10 -14.64
N GLY A 381 -11.93 -6.48 -15.25
CA GLY A 381 -11.09 -5.57 -16.04
C GLY A 381 -10.60 -4.37 -15.23
N ILE A 382 -10.79 -3.18 -15.78
CA ILE A 382 -10.32 -1.93 -15.15
C ILE A 382 -11.04 -1.57 -13.84
N TYR A 383 -12.22 -2.15 -13.58
CA TYR A 383 -13.02 -1.83 -12.40
C TYR A 383 -12.36 -2.26 -11.08
N VAL A 384 -11.53 -3.31 -11.03
CA VAL A 384 -10.77 -3.59 -9.78
C VAL A 384 -9.75 -2.49 -9.46
N TRP A 385 -9.20 -1.78 -10.46
CA TRP A 385 -8.25 -0.70 -10.20
C TRP A 385 -9.00 0.59 -9.82
N LEU A 386 -10.15 0.89 -10.43
CA LEU A 386 -11.02 2.03 -10.08
C LEU A 386 -11.78 1.86 -8.75
N HIS A 387 -12.28 0.66 -8.43
CA HIS A 387 -13.15 0.40 -7.27
C HIS A 387 -12.40 -0.07 -6.02
N LEU A 388 -11.17 -0.60 -6.14
CA LEU A 388 -10.45 -1.16 -5.00
C LEU A 388 -9.02 -0.59 -4.85
N VAL A 389 -8.16 -0.75 -5.86
CA VAL A 389 -6.74 -0.42 -5.69
C VAL A 389 -6.48 1.08 -5.60
N CYS A 390 -7.05 1.91 -6.48
CA CYS A 390 -6.86 3.36 -6.42
C CYS A 390 -7.46 3.98 -5.13
N PRO A 391 -8.66 3.60 -4.66
CA PRO A 391 -9.16 3.98 -3.33
C PRO A 391 -8.21 3.62 -2.18
N ILE A 392 -7.67 2.39 -2.16
CA ILE A 392 -6.69 1.97 -1.14
C ILE A 392 -5.42 2.82 -1.21
N MET A 393 -4.89 3.08 -2.42
CA MET A 393 -3.70 3.91 -2.60
C MET A 393 -3.93 5.39 -2.20
N SER A 394 -5.13 5.93 -2.44
CA SER A 394 -5.51 7.29 -2.02
C SER A 394 -5.57 7.44 -0.49
N LEU A 395 -6.15 6.44 0.20
CA LEU A 395 -6.13 6.36 1.67
C LEU A 395 -4.70 6.16 2.21
N ILE A 396 -3.90 5.32 1.55
CA ILE A 396 -2.48 5.10 1.86
C ILE A 396 -1.71 6.42 1.78
N LEU A 397 -1.89 7.20 0.71
CA LEU A 397 -1.26 8.51 0.54
C LEU A 397 -1.68 9.46 1.67
N LEU A 398 -3.00 9.61 1.89
CA LEU A 398 -3.55 10.50 2.94
C LEU A 398 -3.05 10.14 4.35
N PHE A 399 -2.91 8.85 4.69
CA PHE A 399 -2.45 8.42 6.00
C PHE A 399 -0.93 8.24 6.12
N SER A 400 -0.18 8.12 5.01
CA SER A 400 1.29 8.02 5.04
C SER A 400 1.97 9.37 5.09
N VAL A 401 1.38 10.38 4.43
CA VAL A 401 1.87 11.76 4.48
C VAL A 401 1.67 12.32 5.88
N ASP A 402 2.74 12.89 6.43
CA ASP A 402 2.72 13.49 7.76
C ASP A 402 2.77 15.01 7.69
N SER A 403 1.59 15.62 7.68
CA SER A 403 1.39 17.06 7.72
C SER A 403 0.93 17.52 9.11
N SER A 404 1.41 18.71 9.49
CA SER A 404 1.02 19.43 10.71
C SER A 404 -0.37 20.08 10.62
N ILE A 405 -1.04 19.96 9.47
CA ILE A 405 -2.34 20.57 9.19
C ILE A 405 -3.47 19.66 9.69
N GLU A 406 -4.23 20.13 10.68
CA GLU A 406 -5.48 19.49 11.11
C GLU A 406 -6.64 19.75 10.13
N ILE A 407 -7.40 18.69 9.86
CA ILE A 407 -8.66 18.74 9.12
C ILE A 407 -9.78 19.08 10.11
N THR A 408 -10.39 20.25 9.97
CA THR A 408 -11.50 20.73 10.82
C THR A 408 -12.84 20.14 10.39
N LYS A 409 -13.92 20.42 11.14
CA LYS A 409 -15.28 20.06 10.69
C LYS A 409 -15.68 20.79 9.41
N LYS A 410 -15.27 22.06 9.24
CA LYS A 410 -15.56 22.85 8.02
C LYS A 410 -14.87 22.26 6.80
N ASP A 411 -13.62 21.82 6.95
CA ASP A 411 -12.88 21.16 5.87
C ASP A 411 -13.54 19.84 5.43
N ALA A 412 -14.13 19.07 6.37
CA ALA A 412 -14.89 17.86 6.06
C ALA A 412 -16.18 18.12 5.27
N LEU A 413 -16.89 19.23 5.55
CA LEU A 413 -18.06 19.63 4.77
C LEU A 413 -17.67 20.09 3.36
N ILE A 414 -16.60 20.89 3.25
CA ILE A 414 -16.06 21.35 1.95
C ILE A 414 -15.57 20.14 1.11
N ALA A 415 -14.93 19.16 1.74
CA ALA A 415 -14.39 17.98 1.05
C ALA A 415 -15.45 17.03 0.45
N VAL A 416 -16.74 17.19 0.78
CA VAL A 416 -17.85 16.45 0.14
C VAL A 416 -18.41 17.19 -1.09
N SER A 417 -18.00 18.44 -1.35
CA SER A 417 -18.52 19.23 -2.48
C SER A 417 -18.40 18.60 -3.88
N PRO A 418 -17.36 17.83 -4.26
CA PRO A 418 -17.35 17.16 -5.58
C PRO A 418 -18.40 16.08 -5.71
N PHE A 419 -18.73 15.37 -4.61
CA PHE A 419 -19.85 14.45 -4.57
C PHE A 419 -21.19 15.21 -4.71
N CYS A 420 -21.38 16.32 -4.01
CA CYS A 420 -22.59 17.13 -4.13
C CYS A 420 -22.79 17.66 -5.57
N PHE A 421 -21.71 18.15 -6.21
CA PHE A 421 -21.76 18.61 -7.59
C PHE A 421 -22.14 17.47 -8.56
N TYR A 422 -21.48 16.31 -8.45
CA TYR A 422 -21.83 15.15 -9.26
C TYR A 422 -23.28 14.69 -9.00
N ALA A 423 -23.75 14.67 -7.76
CA ALA A 423 -25.12 14.26 -7.43
C ALA A 423 -26.18 15.18 -8.05
N ILE A 424 -25.91 16.48 -8.17
CA ILE A 424 -26.78 17.43 -8.89
C ILE A 424 -26.80 17.11 -10.39
N VAL A 425 -25.63 16.88 -11.00
CA VAL A 425 -25.54 16.51 -12.43
C VAL A 425 -26.24 15.17 -12.70
N TYR A 426 -26.03 14.17 -11.83
CA TYR A 426 -26.69 12.86 -11.91
C TYR A 426 -28.22 12.99 -11.81
N PHE A 427 -28.72 13.80 -10.87
CA PHE A 427 -30.16 14.04 -10.76
C PHE A 427 -30.75 14.67 -12.02
N ILE A 428 -30.10 15.70 -12.58
CA ILE A 428 -30.56 16.32 -13.83
C ILE A 428 -30.54 15.30 -14.99
N GLN A 429 -29.41 14.61 -15.18
CA GLN A 429 -29.21 13.72 -16.32
C GLN A 429 -30.06 12.44 -16.26
N VAL A 430 -30.18 11.82 -15.08
CA VAL A 430 -30.84 10.51 -14.91
C VAL A 430 -32.31 10.63 -14.50
N VAL A 431 -32.66 11.61 -13.67
CA VAL A 431 -34.01 11.73 -13.08
C VAL A 431 -34.87 12.75 -13.82
N VAL A 432 -34.31 13.88 -14.25
CA VAL A 432 -35.08 14.95 -14.92
C VAL A 432 -35.12 14.76 -16.44
N MET A 433 -33.98 14.42 -17.07
CA MET A 433 -33.91 14.10 -18.49
C MET A 433 -34.22 12.63 -18.75
N GLY A 434 -33.39 11.74 -18.19
CA GLY A 434 -33.46 10.30 -18.43
C GLY A 434 -32.97 9.89 -19.83
N GLU A 435 -32.53 8.63 -19.94
CA GLU A 435 -31.91 8.05 -21.14
C GLU A 435 -32.77 8.21 -22.41
N ALA A 436 -34.10 8.08 -22.30
CA ALA A 436 -35.04 8.24 -23.42
C ALA A 436 -35.06 9.66 -24.03
N ASN A 437 -34.63 10.70 -23.30
CA ASN A 437 -34.55 12.09 -23.76
C ASN A 437 -33.10 12.55 -23.98
N GLY A 438 -32.15 11.60 -24.15
CA GLY A 438 -30.73 11.91 -24.31
C GLY A 438 -30.00 12.26 -22.99
N GLY A 439 -30.62 11.99 -21.85
CA GLY A 439 -29.98 12.05 -20.54
C GLY A 439 -29.08 10.84 -20.28
N TRP A 440 -28.53 10.75 -19.07
CA TRP A 440 -27.73 9.59 -18.65
C TRP A 440 -28.61 8.41 -18.21
N ARG A 441 -28.10 7.20 -18.41
CA ARG A 441 -28.59 5.95 -17.84
C ARG A 441 -28.48 5.94 -16.31
N ASP A 442 -29.37 5.26 -15.60
CA ASP A 442 -29.24 5.01 -14.16
C ASP A 442 -28.21 3.88 -13.90
N ILE A 443 -26.93 4.19 -14.16
CA ILE A 443 -25.82 3.22 -14.12
C ILE A 443 -25.71 2.55 -12.73
N TYR A 444 -25.96 3.33 -11.68
CA TYR A 444 -25.93 2.86 -10.30
C TYR A 444 -27.25 2.22 -9.83
N ARG A 445 -28.27 2.16 -10.69
CA ARG A 445 -29.62 1.64 -10.40
C ARG A 445 -30.27 2.25 -9.15
N LEU A 446 -29.87 3.47 -8.79
CA LEU A 446 -30.28 4.12 -7.55
C LEU A 446 -31.79 4.43 -7.54
N VAL A 447 -32.35 4.74 -8.71
CA VAL A 447 -33.78 5.03 -8.91
C VAL A 447 -34.59 3.74 -8.96
N ALA A 448 -34.00 2.66 -9.47
CA ALA A 448 -34.63 1.33 -9.54
C ALA A 448 -34.84 0.68 -8.16
N TYR A 449 -34.04 1.02 -7.15
CA TYR A 449 -34.17 0.50 -5.79
C TYR A 449 -34.85 1.47 -4.81
N LEU A 450 -34.68 2.78 -4.97
CA LEU A 450 -35.20 3.80 -4.07
C LEU A 450 -35.59 5.08 -4.82
N PRO A 451 -36.70 5.77 -4.44
CA PRO A 451 -37.02 7.06 -5.02
C PRO A 451 -35.87 8.06 -4.87
N PRO A 452 -35.62 8.95 -5.86
CA PRO A 452 -34.46 9.86 -5.86
C PRO A 452 -34.35 10.74 -4.60
N TYR A 453 -35.49 11.17 -4.05
CA TYR A 453 -35.58 11.96 -2.82
C TYR A 453 -35.25 11.17 -1.53
N VAL A 454 -35.06 9.85 -1.63
CA VAL A 454 -34.58 8.97 -0.55
C VAL A 454 -33.12 8.57 -0.78
N SER A 455 -32.77 8.15 -2.00
CA SER A 455 -31.40 7.70 -2.32
C SER A 455 -30.36 8.82 -2.26
N ALA A 456 -30.68 10.04 -2.73
CA ALA A 456 -29.72 11.15 -2.69
C ALA A 456 -29.36 11.61 -1.25
N PRO A 457 -30.30 11.82 -0.31
CA PRO A 457 -29.96 12.08 1.09
C PRO A 457 -29.15 10.96 1.77
N ILE A 458 -29.45 9.69 1.47
CA ILE A 458 -28.71 8.53 2.00
C ILE A 458 -27.26 8.55 1.51
N MET A 459 -27.03 8.76 0.21
CA MET A 459 -25.68 8.82 -0.35
C MET A 459 -24.87 10.02 0.19
N LEU A 460 -25.53 11.17 0.41
CA LEU A 460 -24.91 12.31 1.09
C LEU A 460 -24.55 12.01 2.54
N ALA A 461 -25.41 11.31 3.28
CA ALA A 461 -25.13 10.88 4.65
C ALA A 461 -23.93 9.91 4.71
N PHE A 462 -23.81 8.97 3.77
CA PHE A 462 -22.63 8.11 3.64
C PHE A 462 -21.36 8.91 3.31
N ALA A 463 -21.41 9.83 2.34
CA ALA A 463 -20.26 10.68 1.99
C ALA A 463 -19.76 11.50 3.18
N LEU A 464 -20.67 12.11 3.94
CA LEU A 464 -20.38 12.85 5.18
C LEU A 464 -19.84 11.92 6.29
N GLY A 465 -20.43 10.74 6.47
CA GLY A 465 -19.97 9.74 7.43
C GLY A 465 -18.52 9.31 7.17
N ILE A 466 -18.22 8.96 5.93
CA ILE A 466 -16.87 8.62 5.46
C ILE A 466 -15.90 9.79 5.72
N ALA A 467 -16.30 11.02 5.38
CA ALA A 467 -15.49 12.21 5.64
C ALA A 467 -15.15 12.38 7.13
N PHE A 468 -16.13 12.29 8.04
CA PHE A 468 -15.91 12.43 9.47
C PHE A 468 -15.09 11.28 10.08
N VAL A 469 -15.24 10.05 9.57
CA VAL A 469 -14.44 8.87 9.98
C VAL A 469 -12.98 9.02 9.53
N ILE A 470 -12.73 9.31 8.25
CA ILE A 470 -11.37 9.52 7.72
C ILE A 470 -10.69 10.68 8.48
N ARG A 471 -11.40 11.79 8.70
CA ARG A 471 -10.91 12.94 9.49
C ARG A 471 -10.52 12.54 10.91
N PHE A 472 -11.34 11.73 11.59
CA PHE A 472 -11.06 11.28 12.96
C PHE A 472 -9.75 10.49 13.02
N PHE A 473 -9.58 9.52 12.13
CA PHE A 473 -8.35 8.72 12.06
C PHE A 473 -7.14 9.57 11.63
N TYR A 474 -7.27 10.42 10.61
CA TYR A 474 -6.19 11.28 10.13
C TYR A 474 -5.66 12.21 11.23
N ASN A 475 -6.53 12.96 11.90
CA ASN A 475 -6.11 13.89 12.96
C ASN A 475 -5.49 13.12 14.16
N ARG A 476 -6.05 11.95 14.51
CA ARG A 476 -5.53 11.10 15.61
C ARG A 476 -4.17 10.48 15.26
N LEU A 477 -3.91 10.19 13.99
CA LEU A 477 -2.62 9.70 13.49
C LEU A 477 -1.59 10.84 13.40
N SER A 478 -1.93 11.99 12.81
CA SER A 478 -1.04 13.17 12.74
C SER A 478 -0.57 13.61 14.14
N LYS A 479 -1.47 13.78 15.11
CA LYS A 479 -1.09 14.13 16.50
C LYS A 479 -0.15 13.09 17.14
N ARG A 480 -0.38 11.80 16.90
CA ARG A 480 0.52 10.72 17.38
C ARG A 480 1.90 10.75 16.70
N ARG A 481 1.98 11.16 15.43
CA ARG A 481 3.25 11.29 14.70
C ARG A 481 4.01 12.55 15.11
N GLN A 482 3.33 13.68 15.36
CA GLN A 482 3.92 14.88 15.97
C GLN A 482 4.46 14.62 17.39
N GLN A 483 3.73 13.86 18.20
CA GLN A 483 4.23 13.44 19.53
C GLN A 483 5.46 12.54 19.41
N ALA A 484 5.44 11.54 18.52
CA ALA A 484 6.60 10.67 18.28
C ALA A 484 7.81 11.44 17.71
N LEU A 485 7.59 12.43 16.84
CA LEU A 485 8.59 13.39 16.33
C LEU A 485 9.36 14.05 17.48
N ARG A 486 8.64 14.69 18.41
CA ARG A 486 9.23 15.40 19.55
C ARG A 486 9.93 14.45 20.54
N GLN A 487 9.50 13.18 20.60
CA GLN A 487 10.14 12.10 21.36
C GLN A 487 11.37 11.49 20.66
N MET A 488 11.59 11.75 19.36
CA MET A 488 12.77 11.27 18.63
C MET A 488 13.94 12.26 18.62
N TRP A 489 13.72 13.51 19.03
CA TRP A 489 14.81 14.44 19.29
C TRP A 489 15.47 14.09 20.64
N ASP A 490 16.79 14.17 20.72
CA ASP A 490 17.55 13.72 21.89
C ASP A 490 17.40 14.70 23.06
N ASP A 491 16.90 14.24 24.21
CA ASP A 491 16.69 15.04 25.42
C ASP A 491 18.01 15.46 26.10
N SER A 492 19.16 14.89 25.70
CA SER A 492 20.48 15.28 26.21
C SER A 492 21.14 16.45 25.45
N LEU A 493 20.59 16.88 24.31
CA LEU A 493 21.14 18.00 23.53
C LEU A 493 21.03 19.32 24.29
N SER A 494 22.16 20.03 24.39
CA SER A 494 22.23 21.32 25.06
C SER A 494 21.54 22.43 24.26
N PRO A 495 21.07 23.51 24.91
CA PRO A 495 20.60 24.73 24.23
C PRO A 495 21.63 25.42 23.33
N VAL A 496 22.90 25.00 23.34
CA VAL A 496 23.92 25.47 22.39
C VAL A 496 23.88 24.63 21.12
N GLU A 497 23.83 23.30 21.24
CA GLU A 497 23.76 22.38 20.10
C GLU A 497 22.48 22.56 19.27
N ILE A 498 21.34 22.84 19.92
CA ILE A 498 20.09 23.17 19.21
C ILE A 498 20.21 24.49 18.42
N ARG A 499 20.97 25.47 18.92
CA ARG A 499 21.27 26.71 18.16
C ARG A 499 22.24 26.45 17.00
N ILE A 500 23.19 25.51 17.14
CA ILE A 500 24.08 25.07 16.06
C ILE A 500 23.30 24.31 14.97
N GLU A 501 22.41 23.38 15.33
CA GLU A 501 21.52 22.70 14.36
C GLU A 501 20.60 23.71 13.67
N MET A 502 20.04 24.70 14.38
CA MET A 502 19.22 25.75 13.74
C MET A 502 20.02 26.64 12.79
N TYR A 503 21.26 27.01 13.14
CA TYR A 503 22.17 27.70 12.23
C TYR A 503 22.47 26.85 10.99
N GLY A 504 22.79 25.56 11.16
CA GLY A 504 23.07 24.64 10.06
C GLY A 504 21.86 24.40 9.14
N LEU A 505 20.64 24.42 9.68
CA LEU A 505 19.41 24.40 8.88
C LEU A 505 19.21 25.71 8.09
N GLY A 506 19.53 26.85 8.72
CA GLY A 506 19.54 28.15 8.05
C GLY A 506 20.51 28.18 6.88
N HIS A 507 21.78 27.87 7.13
CA HIS A 507 22.87 27.83 6.15
C HIS A 507 22.57 26.91 4.97
N PHE A 508 22.13 25.68 5.27
CA PHE A 508 21.69 24.74 4.26
C PHE A 508 20.52 25.30 3.42
N ASN A 509 19.55 25.98 4.05
CA ASN A 509 18.43 26.58 3.33
C ASN A 509 18.85 27.79 2.49
N GLY A 510 19.75 28.65 2.97
CA GLY A 510 20.29 29.78 2.19
C GLY A 510 20.95 29.30 0.90
N LYS A 511 21.86 28.33 1.03
CA LYS A 511 22.61 27.75 -0.10
C LYS A 511 21.73 27.05 -1.14
N ASN A 512 20.52 26.62 -0.74
CA ASN A 512 19.57 25.91 -1.60
C ASN A 512 18.31 26.71 -2.00
N SER A 513 18.18 27.97 -1.56
CA SER A 513 17.02 28.84 -1.87
C SER A 513 17.33 29.86 -2.95
N ASP A 514 16.28 30.43 -3.54
CA ASP A 514 16.34 31.77 -4.15
C ASP A 514 16.20 32.80 -3.01
N ILE A 515 16.91 33.93 -3.10
CA ILE A 515 16.80 35.02 -2.12
C ILE A 515 15.37 35.58 -2.06
N ASN A 516 14.63 35.49 -3.16
CA ASN A 516 13.22 35.89 -3.26
C ASN A 516 12.23 34.81 -2.76
N ASN A 517 12.69 33.60 -2.43
CA ASN A 517 11.84 32.46 -2.05
C ASN A 517 12.48 31.61 -0.94
N VAL A 518 12.77 32.28 0.17
CA VAL A 518 13.14 31.65 1.45
C VAL A 518 11.87 31.32 2.24
N ILE A 519 11.78 30.08 2.73
CA ILE A 519 10.74 29.64 3.67
C ILE A 519 11.38 29.46 5.04
N ILE A 520 10.81 30.07 6.09
CA ILE A 520 11.25 29.91 7.47
C ILE A 520 10.47 28.75 8.10
N PRO A 521 11.12 27.70 8.66
CA PRO A 521 10.46 26.53 9.24
C PRO A 521 9.93 26.82 10.65
N ILE A 522 9.00 27.78 10.75
CA ILE A 522 8.43 28.31 12.00
C ILE A 522 7.84 27.21 12.89
N ASP A 523 7.28 26.15 12.30
CA ASP A 523 6.75 25.00 13.02
C ASP A 523 7.84 24.15 13.70
N ILE A 524 8.97 23.90 13.02
CA ILE A 524 10.14 23.24 13.63
C ILE A 524 10.73 24.14 14.74
N ILE A 525 10.90 25.43 14.47
CA ILE A 525 11.48 26.39 15.41
C ILE A 525 10.66 26.47 16.71
N ARG A 526 9.33 26.58 16.60
CA ARG A 526 8.42 26.59 17.76
C ARG A 526 8.44 25.27 18.53
N ASP A 527 8.47 24.14 17.83
CA ASP A 527 8.47 22.82 18.47
C ASP A 527 9.79 22.55 19.21
N LEU A 528 10.94 23.02 18.68
CA LEU A 528 12.24 22.99 19.35
C LEU A 528 12.29 23.95 20.56
N SER A 529 11.79 25.18 20.38
CA SER A 529 11.66 26.18 21.45
C SER A 529 10.90 25.62 22.64
N TYR A 530 9.76 24.95 22.39
CA TYR A 530 8.95 24.31 23.42
C TYR A 530 9.64 23.11 24.09
N LYS A 531 10.34 22.25 23.35
CA LYS A 531 11.00 21.06 23.94
C LYS A 531 12.24 21.42 24.76
N TYR A 532 13.09 22.32 24.26
CA TYR A 532 14.39 22.64 24.88
C TYR A 532 14.34 23.89 25.78
N SER A 533 13.15 24.45 26.02
CA SER A 533 12.92 25.68 26.80
C SER A 533 13.77 26.87 26.30
N ILE A 534 13.95 26.98 24.98
CA ILE A 534 14.75 28.04 24.34
C ILE A 534 13.81 29.12 23.83
N GLU A 535 14.17 30.38 24.07
CA GLU A 535 13.53 31.55 23.45
C GLU A 535 13.33 31.35 21.95
N MET A 536 12.09 31.46 21.47
CA MET A 536 11.78 31.31 20.05
C MET A 536 12.50 32.38 19.21
N THR A 537 12.72 33.56 19.80
CA THR A 537 13.49 34.65 19.18
C THR A 537 14.96 34.28 18.98
N ASP A 538 15.57 33.50 19.88
CA ASP A 538 16.97 33.06 19.78
C ASP A 538 17.17 31.98 18.71
N LEU A 539 16.24 31.05 18.58
CA LEU A 539 16.27 30.05 17.51
C LEU A 539 16.03 30.70 16.13
N LEU A 540 15.19 31.75 16.06
CA LEU A 540 15.04 32.58 14.86
C LEU A 540 16.35 33.33 14.51
N LYS A 541 17.03 33.95 15.49
CA LYS A 541 18.34 34.61 15.27
C LYS A 541 19.38 33.63 14.72
N ALA A 542 19.49 32.44 15.33
CA ALA A 542 20.44 31.40 14.90
C ALA A 542 20.16 30.93 13.46
N TYR A 543 18.89 30.63 13.14
CA TYR A 543 18.47 30.28 11.78
C TYR A 543 18.75 31.40 10.78
N ASN A 544 18.39 32.64 11.13
CA ASN A 544 18.51 33.78 10.21
C ASN A 544 19.98 34.15 9.93
N LYS A 545 20.88 34.04 10.92
CA LYS A 545 22.32 34.23 10.66
C LYS A 545 22.86 33.15 9.73
N GLY A 546 22.55 31.88 9.98
CA GLY A 546 22.93 30.80 9.06
C GLY A 546 22.37 31.00 7.65
N LEU A 547 21.10 31.38 7.54
CA LEU A 547 20.42 31.68 6.28
C LEU A 547 21.15 32.75 5.45
N VAL A 548 21.55 33.86 6.08
CA VAL A 548 22.32 34.93 5.42
C VAL A 548 23.68 34.40 4.96
N ASP A 549 24.42 33.74 5.84
CA ASP A 549 25.75 33.19 5.54
C ASP A 549 25.69 32.20 4.35
N GLY A 550 24.66 31.37 4.30
CA GLY A 550 24.42 30.42 3.21
C GLY A 550 23.93 31.05 1.90
N LEU A 551 23.33 32.25 1.95
CA LEU A 551 22.99 33.04 0.75
C LEU A 551 24.23 33.78 0.22
N GLU A 552 25.07 34.31 1.10
CA GLU A 552 26.36 34.93 0.76
C GLU A 552 27.29 33.89 0.10
N GLU A 553 27.44 32.70 0.70
CA GLU A 553 28.16 31.54 0.14
C GLU A 553 27.68 31.01 -1.23
N LYS A 554 26.55 31.51 -1.73
CA LYS A 554 25.91 31.10 -2.98
C LYS A 554 26.00 32.19 -4.06
N ASN A 555 26.35 33.41 -3.68
CA ASN A 555 26.53 34.57 -4.57
C ASN A 555 28.03 34.92 -4.74
N LEU A 556 28.91 34.11 -4.17
CA LEU A 556 30.38 34.09 -4.32
C LEU A 556 30.80 32.90 -5.20
#